data_AF-A0A7R9AID7-F1
#
_entry.id   AF-A0A7R9AID7-F1
#
_cell.length_a   1.000
_cell.length_b   1.000
_cell.length_c   1.000
_cell.angle_alpha   90.00
_cell.angle_beta   90.00
_cell.angle_gamma   90.00
#
_symmetry.space_group_name_H-M   'P 1'
#
loop_
_entity.id
_entity.type
_entity.pdbx_description
1 polymer ?
#
loop_
_entity_poly.entity_id
_entity_poly.type
_entity_poly.pdbx_seq_one_letter_code
_entity_poly.pdbx_strand_id
1 'polypeptide(L)'
;VYLGLAVVLCIGLTIVSAAGLCLFIGFIPTEIHNLMPFLILGIGIDDSLVIIQCLENVVSKERTLNPEERVGEALRQAGVSITITSITDVFAFAIGATT
;
A
#
# COMPACT_ATOMS: atom_id res chain seq x y z
N VAL A 1 2.81 12.49 12.39
CA VAL A 1 3.61 13.26 11.39
C VAL A 1 4.73 12.43 10.79
N TYR A 2 5.71 11.96 11.58
CA TYR A 2 6.82 11.13 11.07
C TYR A 2 6.37 9.86 10.33
N LEU A 3 5.36 9.15 10.85
CA LEU A 3 4.81 7.95 10.20
C LEU A 3 4.20 8.26 8.82
N GLY A 4 3.44 9.36 8.71
CA GLY A 4 2.83 9.77 7.44
C GLY A 4 3.88 10.18 6.40
N LEU A 5 4.96 10.84 6.81
CA LEU A 5 6.07 11.18 5.91
C LEU A 5 6.79 9.91 5.43
N ALA A 6 6.99 8.92 6.31
CA ALA A 6 7.56 7.64 5.93
C ALA A 6 6.67 6.87 4.94
N VAL A 7 5.35 6.88 5.14
CA VAL A 7 4.37 6.29 4.21
C VAL A 7 4.46 6.95 2.83
N VAL A 8 4.42 8.27 2.76
CA VAL A 8 4.49 9.01 1.48
C VAL A 8 5.82 8.75 0.76
N LEU A 9 6.94 8.71 1.49
CA LEU A 9 8.24 8.35 0.91
C LEU A 9 8.24 6.92 0.36
N CYS A 10 7.67 5.96 1.11
CA CYS A 10 7.59 4.56 0.70
C CYS A 10 6.75 4.41 -0.59
N ILE A 11 5.60 5.09 -0.66
CA ILE A 11 4.76 5.13 -1.87
C ILE A 11 5.53 5.74 -3.06
N GLY A 12 6.27 6.83 -2.83
CA GLY A 12 7.10 7.44 -3.87
C GLY A 12 8.16 6.48 -4.42
N LEU A 13 8.84 5.74 -3.53
CA LEU A 13 9.78 4.68 -3.90
C LEU A 13 9.10 3.56 -4.68
N THR A 14 7.88 3.16 -4.30
CA THR A 14 7.09 2.16 -5.03
C THR A 14 6.80 2.62 -6.47
N ILE A 15 6.40 3.88 -6.67
CA ILE A 15 6.14 4.43 -8.02
C ILE A 15 7.41 4.40 -8.87
N VAL A 16 8.55 4.85 -8.32
CA VAL A 16 9.84 4.86 -9.03
C VAL A 16 10.29 3.43 -9.38
N SER A 17 10.17 2.49 -8.42
CA SER A 17 10.52 1.09 -8.63
C SER A 17 9.63 0.42 -9.67
N ALA A 18 8.32 0.67 -9.63
CA ALA A 18 7.37 0.10 -10.59
C ALA A 18 7.63 0.65 -12.01
N ALA A 19 7.84 1.96 -12.14
CA ALA A 19 8.19 2.58 -13.42
C ALA A 19 9.51 2.01 -13.97
N GLY A 20 10.54 1.89 -13.13
CA GLY A 20 11.83 1.30 -13.51
C GLY A 20 11.71 -0.15 -13.96
N LEU A 21 10.89 -0.95 -13.27
CA LEU A 21 10.63 -2.34 -13.63
C LEU A 21 9.88 -2.45 -14.96
N CYS A 22 8.86 -1.62 -15.20
CA CYS A 22 8.13 -1.58 -16.46
C CYS A 22 9.05 -1.21 -17.64
N LEU A 23 9.91 -0.21 -17.47
CA LEU A 23 10.90 0.18 -18.47
C LEU A 23 11.93 -0.93 -18.72
N PHE A 24 12.37 -1.65 -17.68
CA PHE A 24 13.28 -2.78 -17.81
C PHE A 24 12.68 -3.93 -18.64
N ILE A 25 11.36 -4.16 -18.51
CA ILE A 25 10.63 -5.17 -19.30
C ILE A 25 10.33 -4.67 -20.74
N GLY A 26 10.57 -3.39 -21.03
CA GLY A 26 10.39 -2.79 -22.36
C GLY A 26 9.02 -2.13 -22.57
N PHE A 27 8.23 -1.92 -21.52
CA PHE A 27 6.98 -1.16 -21.62
C PHE A 27 7.27 0.34 -21.74
N ILE A 28 6.65 0.99 -22.73
CA ILE A 28 6.79 2.43 -22.98
C ILE A 28 5.68 3.17 -22.20
N PRO A 29 6.02 4.13 -21.32
CA PRO A 29 5.03 4.91 -20.60
C PRO A 29 4.19 5.76 -21.57
N THR A 30 2.87 5.75 -21.37
CA THR A 30 1.88 6.51 -22.16
C THR A 30 1.37 7.73 -21.39
N GLU A 31 0.59 8.62 -22.04
CA GLU A 31 0.01 9.81 -21.40
C GLU A 31 -0.81 9.49 -20.13
N ILE A 32 -1.45 8.31 -20.07
CA ILE A 32 -2.22 7.84 -18.90
C ILE A 32 -1.33 7.63 -17.67
N HIS A 33 -0.04 7.36 -17.85
CA HIS A 33 0.90 7.19 -16.74
C HIS A 33 1.08 8.46 -15.90
N ASN A 34 0.72 9.65 -16.41
CA ASN A 34 0.75 10.89 -15.62
C ASN A 34 -0.28 10.90 -14.48
N LEU A 35 -1.34 10.08 -14.57
CA LEU A 35 -2.40 9.96 -13.55
C LEU A 35 -2.07 8.88 -12.51
N MET A 36 -1.22 7.91 -12.85
CA MET A 36 -0.85 6.79 -11.98
C MET A 36 -0.29 7.20 -10.61
N PRO A 37 0.54 8.26 -10.47
CA PRO A 37 1.04 8.67 -9.16
C PRO A 37 -0.06 9.06 -8.18
N PHE A 38 -1.11 9.74 -8.64
CA PHE A 38 -2.24 10.11 -7.79
C PHE A 38 -3.06 8.90 -7.36
N LEU A 39 -3.23 7.94 -8.28
CA LEU A 39 -3.98 6.72 -8.04
C LEU A 39 -3.25 5.81 -7.03
N ILE A 40 -1.97 5.52 -7.28
CA ILE A 40 -1.13 4.71 -6.38
C ILE A 40 -1.02 5.37 -5.00
N LEU A 41 -0.95 6.70 -4.93
CA LEU A 41 -0.93 7.41 -3.66
C LEU A 41 -2.24 7.25 -2.89
N GLY A 42 -3.39 7.27 -3.57
CA GLY A 42 -4.69 7.00 -2.95
C GLY A 42 -4.76 5.60 -2.32
N ILE A 43 -4.41 4.57 -3.10
CA ILE A 43 -4.42 3.17 -2.65
C ILE A 43 -3.41 2.95 -1.50
N GLY A 44 -2.18 3.43 -1.67
CA GLY A 44 -1.12 3.22 -0.67
C GLY A 44 -1.39 3.92 0.66
N ILE A 45 -2.06 5.08 0.65
CA ILE A 45 -2.47 5.76 1.88
C ILE A 45 -3.62 5.00 2.56
N ASP A 46 -4.60 4.51 1.79
CA ASP A 46 -5.72 3.73 2.34
C ASP A 46 -5.22 2.51 3.13
N ASP A 47 -4.37 1.69 2.51
CA ASP A 47 -3.77 0.51 3.15
C ASP A 47 -2.95 0.88 4.39
N SER A 48 -2.18 1.97 4.32
CA SER A 48 -1.38 2.44 5.45
C SER A 48 -2.23 2.90 6.63
N LEU A 49 -3.39 3.52 6.36
CA LEU A 49 -4.34 3.92 7.40
C LEU A 49 -4.98 2.70 8.06
N VAL A 50 -5.29 1.65 7.31
CA VAL A 50 -5.80 0.37 7.87
C VAL A 50 -4.76 -0.24 8.81
N ILE A 51 -3.48 -0.29 8.41
CA ILE A 51 -2.39 -0.80 9.27
C ILE A 51 -2.29 0.01 10.56
N ILE A 52 -2.30 1.33 10.48
CA ILE A 52 -2.18 2.22 11.65
C ILE A 52 -3.37 2.00 12.60
N GLN A 53 -4.59 1.92 12.07
CA GLN A 53 -5.79 1.67 12.88
C GLN A 53 -5.73 0.32 13.60
N CYS A 54 -5.33 -0.76 12.90
CA CYS A 54 -5.13 -2.06 13.53
C CYS A 54 -4.02 -2.03 14.59
N LEU A 55 -2.92 -1.32 14.32
CA LEU A 55 -1.83 -1.19 15.27
C LEU A 55 -2.30 -0.45 16.54
N GLU A 56 -2.98 0.68 16.41
CA GLU A 56 -3.55 1.45 17.53
C GLU A 56 -4.55 0.61 18.34
N ASN A 57 -5.39 -0.19 17.67
CA ASN A 57 -6.31 -1.11 18.34
C ASN A 57 -5.58 -2.17 19.18
N VAL A 58 -4.51 -2.78 18.65
CA VAL A 58 -3.69 -3.76 19.38
C VAL A 58 -2.91 -3.09 20.52
N VAL A 59 -2.34 -1.89 20.29
CA VAL A 59 -1.69 -1.07 21.32
C VAL A 59 -2.60 -0.80 22.51
N SER A 60 -3.88 -0.52 22.25
CA SER A 60 -4.85 -0.18 23.27
C SER A 60 -5.29 -1.40 24.09
N LYS A 61 -5.47 -2.55 23.44
CA LYS A 61 -5.93 -3.80 24.09
C LYS A 61 -4.83 -4.53 24.85
N GLU A 62 -3.61 -4.59 24.31
CA GLU A 62 -2.55 -5.48 24.80
C GLU A 62 -1.24 -4.72 25.06
N ARG A 63 -1.24 -3.91 26.13
CA ARG A 63 -0.08 -3.10 26.54
C ARG A 63 1.11 -3.90 27.06
N THR A 64 0.92 -5.16 27.40
CA THR A 64 1.95 -6.04 28.00
C THR A 64 2.77 -6.79 26.96
N LEU A 65 2.35 -6.82 25.70
CA LEU A 65 3.08 -7.48 24.63
C LEU A 65 4.31 -6.70 24.18
N ASN A 66 5.31 -7.43 23.71
CA ASN A 66 6.49 -6.83 23.09
C ASN A 66 6.10 -6.07 21.80
N PRO A 67 6.89 -5.06 21.39
CA PRO A 67 6.60 -4.27 20.20
C PRO A 67 6.46 -5.12 18.93
N GLU A 68 7.29 -6.15 18.81
CA GLU A 68 7.32 -7.08 17.67
C GLU A 68 6.03 -7.91 17.58
N GLU A 69 5.56 -8.46 18.70
CA GLU A 69 4.32 -9.23 18.78
C GLU A 69 3.10 -8.37 18.44
N ARG A 70 3.10 -7.11 18.86
CA ARG A 70 2.03 -6.15 18.57
C ARG A 70 1.93 -5.81 17.09
N VAL A 71 3.07 -5.61 16.43
CA VAL A 71 3.11 -5.40 14.97
C VAL A 71 2.66 -6.66 14.24
N GLY A 72 3.08 -7.84 14.70
CA GLY A 72 2.66 -9.13 14.14
C GLY A 72 1.14 -9.33 14.18
N GLU A 73 0.51 -9.08 15.34
CA GLU A 73 -0.95 -9.22 15.47
C GLU A 73 -1.71 -8.14 14.69
N ALA A 74 -1.21 -6.90 14.68
CA ALA A 74 -1.79 -5.83 13.88
C ALA A 74 -1.76 -6.15 12.38
N LEU A 75 -0.63 -6.66 11.88
CA LEU A 75 -0.50 -7.11 10.49
C LEU A 75 -1.35 -8.34 10.20
N ARG A 76 -1.56 -9.25 11.16
CA ARG A 76 -2.44 -10.40 10.98
C ARG A 76 -3.89 -9.96 10.74
N GLN A 77 -4.34 -8.94 11.45
CA GLN A 77 -5.70 -8.40 11.32
C GLN A 77 -5.85 -7.51 10.07
N ALA A 78 -4.93 -6.57 9.88
CA ALA A 78 -4.94 -5.65 8.73
C ALA A 78 -4.68 -6.38 7.40
N GLY A 79 -3.78 -7.37 7.41
CA GLY A 79 -3.28 -8.03 6.22
C GLY A 79 -4.36 -8.77 5.42
N VAL A 80 -5.36 -9.35 6.09
CA VAL A 80 -6.50 -9.99 5.39
C VAL A 80 -7.28 -8.94 4.58
N SER A 81 -7.56 -7.78 5.18
CA SER A 81 -8.27 -6.69 4.51
C SER A 81 -7.47 -6.15 3.32
N ILE A 82 -6.19 -5.86 3.55
CA ILE A 82 -5.27 -5.31 2.53
C ILE A 82 -5.08 -6.29 1.36
N THR A 83 -5.04 -7.59 1.64
CA THR A 83 -4.93 -8.60 0.57
C THR A 83 -6.17 -8.60 -0.31
N ILE A 84 -7.36 -8.48 0.29
CA ILE A 84 -8.63 -8.44 -0.45
C ILE A 84 -8.72 -7.17 -1.31
N THR A 85 -8.38 -6.01 -0.75
CA THR A 85 -8.35 -4.73 -1.50
C THR A 85 -7.34 -4.82 -2.64
N SER A 86 -6.10 -5.25 -2.37
CA SER A 86 -5.05 -5.41 -3.37
C SER A 86 -5.44 -6.36 -4.52
N ILE A 87 -6.05 -7.51 -4.21
CA ILE A 87 -6.53 -8.44 -5.25
C ILE A 87 -7.59 -7.77 -6.11
N THR A 88 -8.51 -7.04 -5.49
CA THR A 88 -9.57 -6.33 -6.19
C THR A 88 -9.00 -5.23 -7.09
N ASP A 89 -8.00 -4.47 -6.63
CA ASP A 89 -7.30 -3.47 -7.42
C ASP A 89 -6.60 -4.07 -8.63
N VAL A 90 -5.92 -5.21 -8.46
CA VAL A 90 -5.30 -5.94 -9.58
C VAL A 90 -6.34 -6.32 -10.63
N PHE A 91 -7.51 -6.82 -10.23
CA PHE A 91 -8.59 -7.12 -11.18
C PHE A 91 -9.13 -5.86 -11.85
N ALA A 92 -9.33 -4.77 -11.10
CA ALA A 92 -9.81 -3.51 -11.63
C ALA A 92 -8.84 -2.94 -12.70
N PHE A 93 -7.54 -2.96 -12.43
CA PHE A 93 -6.53 -2.54 -13.40
C PHE A 93 -6.39 -3.49 -14.58
N ALA A 94 -6.50 -4.81 -14.36
CA ALA A 94 -6.43 -5.78 -15.45
C ALA A 94 -7.59 -5.61 -16.45
N ILE A 95 -8.80 -5.38 -15.94
CA ILE A 95 -9.99 -5.09 -16.77
C ILE A 95 -9.81 -3.73 -17.46
N GLY A 96 -9.37 -2.71 -16.72
CA GLY A 96 -9.12 -1.38 -17.25
C GLY A 96 -7.97 -1.31 -18.28
N ALA A 97 -7.02 -2.23 -18.24
CA ALA A 97 -5.95 -2.34 -19.24
C ALA A 97 -6.42 -3.08 -20.51
N THR A 98 -7.47 -3.90 -20.41
CA THR A 98 -8.00 -4.68 -21.53
C THR A 98 -9.07 -3.92 -22.33
N THR A 99 -9.69 -2.89 -21.74
CA THR A 99 -10.75 -2.07 -22.36
C THR A 99 -10.20 -0.73 -22.83
#